data_AF-A0ABD5XQR9-F1
#
_entry.id   AF-A0ABD5XQR9-F1
#
_cell.length_a   1.000
_cell.length_b   1.000
_cell.length_c   1.000
_cell.angle_alpha   90.00
_cell.angle_beta   90.00
_cell.angle_gamma   90.00
#
_symmetry.space_group_name_H-M   'P 1'
#
loop_
_entity.id
_entity.type
_entity.pdbx_description
1 polymer ?
#
loop_
_entity_poly.entity_id
_entity_poly.type
_entity_poly.pdbx_seq_one_letter_code
_entity_poly.pdbx_strand_id
1 'polypeptide(L)' 'MDVPRDPPETCPTCGAAYDSVSVHDAGLVVNLLDNERYRRVCFEPVAGDDGAALVEFYHHTHEQVDADG' A
#
# COMPACT_ATOMS: atom_id res chain seq x y z
N MET A 1 -10.19 -0.45 7.93
CA MET A 1 -8.96 0.14 7.37
C MET A 1 -8.13 0.59 8.55
N ASP A 2 -7.06 -0.16 8.81
CA ASP A 2 -6.15 0.04 9.94
C ASP A 2 -4.76 0.41 9.44
N VAL A 3 -4.01 1.17 10.23
CA VAL A 3 -2.59 1.47 9.95
C VAL A 3 -1.75 0.47 10.74
N PRO A 4 -0.88 -0.32 10.09
CA PRO A 4 -0.02 -1.28 10.78
C PRO A 4 0.97 -0.56 11.72
N ARG A 5 1.29 -1.21 12.85
CA ARG A 5 2.11 -0.62 13.93
C ARG A 5 3.60 -0.54 13.60
N ASP A 6 4.10 -1.50 12.83
CA ASP A 6 5.51 -1.63 12.46
C ASP A 6 5.63 -1.91 10.96
N PRO A 7 5.34 -0.91 10.11
CA PRO A 7 5.36 -1.11 8.67
C PRO A 7 6.81 -1.13 8.14
N PRO A 8 7.10 -1.91 7.09
CA PRO A 8 8.45 -2.01 6.52
C PRO A 8 8.92 -0.67 5.96
N GLU A 9 10.22 -0.39 5.93
CA GLU A 9 10.72 0.90 5.43
C GLU A 9 10.52 1.09 3.92
N THR A 10 10.42 -0.01 3.16
CA THR A 10 10.19 -0.02 1.71
C THR A 10 8.98 -0.87 1.36
N CYS A 11 8.37 -0.56 0.21
CA CYS A 11 7.24 -1.32 -0.30
C CYS A 11 7.68 -2.75 -0.66
N PRO A 12 7.12 -3.79 -0.04
CA PRO A 12 7.50 -5.18 -0.31
C PRO A 12 7.28 -5.59 -1.77
N THR A 13 6.27 -4.99 -2.41
CA THR A 13 5.85 -5.34 -3.77
C THR A 13 6.78 -4.77 -4.85
N CYS A 14 7.28 -3.53 -4.68
CA CYS A 14 8.06 -2.85 -5.73
C CYS A 14 9.46 -2.38 -5.28
N GLY A 15 9.80 -2.50 -4.00
CA GLY A 15 11.08 -2.07 -3.43
C GLY A 15 11.22 -0.57 -3.19
N ALA A 16 10.27 0.24 -3.67
CA ALA A 16 10.28 1.69 -3.57
C ALA A 16 9.94 2.23 -2.18
N ALA A 17 10.26 3.50 -1.94
CA ALA A 17 9.65 4.25 -0.84
C ALA A 17 8.14 4.46 -1.08
N TYR A 18 7.37 4.57 0.00
CA TYR A 18 5.92 4.80 -0.03
C TYR A 18 5.54 5.86 1.02
N ASP A 19 4.38 6.50 0.88
CA ASP A 19 3.89 7.58 1.75
C ASP A 19 3.05 7.05 2.90
N SER A 20 2.20 6.05 2.63
CA SER A 20 1.31 5.49 3.64
C SER A 20 0.97 4.03 3.35
N VAL A 21 0.69 3.29 4.43
CA VAL A 21 0.24 1.90 4.37
C VAL A 21 -1.07 1.72 5.14
N SER A 22 -1.92 0.82 4.64
CA SER A 22 -3.19 0.46 5.30
C SER A 22 -3.55 -1.00 5.09
N VAL A 23 -4.24 -1.61 6.05
CA VAL A 23 -4.65 -3.02 6.03
C VAL A 23 -6.17 -3.14 5.83
N HIS A 24 -6.57 -4.12 5.02
CA HIS A 24 -7.96 -4.40 4.66
C HIS A 24 -8.30 -5.88 4.76
N ASP A 25 -9.52 -6.18 5.21
CA ASP A 25 -10.08 -7.51 5.46
C ASP A 25 -11.39 -7.78 4.69
N ALA A 26 -11.79 -6.85 3.82
CA ALA A 26 -13.06 -6.86 3.11
C ALA A 26 -12.89 -6.54 1.61
N GLY A 27 -14.00 -6.47 0.89
CA GLY A 27 -14.02 -6.16 -0.55
C GLY A 27 -13.37 -4.81 -0.86
N LEU A 28 -12.59 -4.77 -1.95
CA LEU A 28 -11.73 -3.65 -2.32
C LEU A 28 -12.20 -3.03 -3.64
N VAL A 29 -12.21 -1.70 -3.71
CA VAL A 29 -12.37 -0.95 -4.96
C VAL A 29 -11.29 0.13 -4.98
N VAL A 30 -10.48 0.13 -6.03
CA VAL A 30 -9.40 1.11 -6.20
C VAL A 30 -9.57 1.80 -7.54
N ASN A 31 -9.61 3.13 -7.51
CA ASN A 31 -9.58 3.97 -8.68
C ASN A 31 -8.60 5.12 -8.42
N LEU A 32 -7.56 5.24 -9.26
CA LEU A 32 -6.49 6.23 -9.10
C LEU A 32 -6.53 7.34 -10.16
N LEU A 33 -7.59 7.40 -10.96
CA LEU A 33 -7.73 8.42 -12.00
C LEU A 33 -7.70 9.83 -11.40
N ASP A 34 -6.82 10.67 -11.92
CA ASP A 34 -6.60 12.07 -11.54
C ASP A 34 -6.42 12.30 -10.04
N ASN A 35 -5.84 11.33 -9.33
CA ASN A 35 -5.57 11.50 -7.90
C ASN A 35 -4.39 12.48 -7.71
N GLU A 36 -4.66 13.60 -7.06
CA GLU A 36 -3.68 14.69 -6.87
C GLU A 36 -2.47 14.27 -6.03
N ARG A 37 -2.65 13.32 -5.10
CA ARG A 37 -1.61 12.94 -4.14
C ARG A 37 -0.89 11.66 -4.53
N TYR A 38 -1.64 10.63 -4.90
CA TYR A 38 -1.14 9.27 -5.08
C TYR A 38 -1.19 8.86 -6.54
N ARG A 39 -0.07 8.35 -7.05
CA ARG A 39 0.05 7.89 -8.44
C ARG A 39 -0.06 6.37 -8.59
N ARG A 40 0.34 5.63 -7.56
CA ARG A 40 0.37 4.16 -7.55
C ARG A 40 -0.01 3.66 -6.17
N VAL A 41 -0.72 2.53 -6.14
CA VAL A 41 -0.93 1.73 -4.93
C VAL A 41 -0.48 0.31 -5.22
N CYS A 42 0.42 -0.20 -4.38
CA CYS A 42 0.87 -1.59 -4.41
C CYS A 42 0.10 -2.41 -3.37
N PHE A 43 -0.04 -3.71 -3.62
CA PHE A 43 -0.84 -4.62 -2.81
C PHE A 43 0.01 -5.80 -2.38
N GLU A 44 0.02 -6.08 -1.07
CA GLU A 44 0.70 -7.25 -0.51
C GLU A 44 -0.31 -8.11 0.26
N PRO A 45 -0.54 -9.38 -0.13
CA PRO A 45 -1.36 -10.29 0.65
C PRO A 45 -0.61 -10.72 1.92
N VAL A 46 -1.25 -10.61 3.08
CA VAL A 46 -0.65 -10.99 4.36
C VAL A 46 -1.62 -11.85 5.18
N ALA A 47 -1.07 -12.63 6.11
CA ALA A 47 -1.85 -13.37 7.10
C ALA A 47 -1.88 -12.59 8.41
N GLY A 48 -3.07 -12.35 8.95
CA GLY A 48 -3.24 -11.80 10.30
C GLY A 48 -2.79 -12.79 11.38
N ASP A 49 -2.66 -12.30 12.62
CA ASP A 49 -2.23 -13.11 13.77
C ASP A 49 -3.15 -14.31 14.05
N ASP A 50 -4.42 -14.21 13.65
CA ASP A 50 -5.45 -15.25 13.76
C ASP A 50 -5.60 -16.11 12.49
N GLY A 51 -4.75 -15.88 11.49
CA GLY A 51 -4.81 -16.53 10.18
C GLY A 51 -5.81 -15.89 9.20
N ALA A 52 -6.40 -14.73 9.52
CA ALA A 52 -7.24 -13.99 8.59
C ALA A 52 -6.46 -13.61 7.32
N ALA A 53 -7.11 -13.72 6.16
CA ALA A 53 -6.55 -13.23 4.90
C ALA A 53 -6.75 -11.72 4.81
N LEU A 54 -5.64 -10.98 4.79
CA LEU A 54 -5.61 -9.52 4.75
C LEU A 54 -4.85 -9.05 3.51
N VAL A 55 -5.06 -7.78 3.15
CA VAL A 55 -4.28 -7.12 2.09
C VAL A 55 -3.77 -5.78 2.60
N GLU A 56 -2.47 -5.56 2.48
CA GLU A 56 -1.82 -4.28 2.76
C GLU A 56 -1.69 -3.45 1.49
N PHE A 57 -2.02 -2.17 1.60
CA PHE A 57 -2.00 -1.21 0.51
C PHE A 57 -0.89 -0.21 0.78
N TYR A 58 0.10 -0.18 -0.09
CA TYR A 58 1.23 0.76 -0.04
C TYR A 58 1.01 1.88 -1.05
N HIS A 59 0.80 3.10 -0.58
CA HIS A 59 0.47 4.27 -1.41
C HIS A 59 1.74 5.04 -1.76
N HIS A 60 1.96 5.31 -3.04
CA HIS A 60 3.11 6.06 -3.53
C HIS A 60 2.66 7.41 -4.08
N THR A 61 3.35 8.48 -3.68
CA THR A 61 3.14 9.80 -4.28
C THR A 61 3.65 9.83 -5.72
N HIS A 62 3.27 10.88 -6.45
CA HIS A 62 3.82 11.14 -7.79
C HIS A 62 5.36 11.21 -7.76
N GLU A 63 5.94 11.94 -6.80
CA GLU A 63 7.39 12.08 -6.65
C GLU A 63 8.10 10.75 -6.41
N GLN A 64 7.56 9.90 -5.52
CA GLN A 64 8.15 8.59 -5.20
C GLN A 64 8.16 7.66 -6.41
N VAL A 65 7.10 7.67 -7.22
CA VAL A 65 7.03 6.83 -8.43
C VAL A 65 7.99 7.32 -9.51
N ASP A 66 8.17 8.63 -9.67
CA ASP A 66 9.07 9.18 -10.68
C ASP A 66 10.56 9.03 -10.30
N ALA A 67 10.88 8.87 -9.01
CA ALA A 67 12.24 8.62 -8.54
C ALA A 67 12.73 7.18 -8.76
N ASP A 68 11.82 6.21 -8.96
CA ASP A 68 12.14 4.80 -9.22
C ASP A 68 12.42 4.49 -10.71
N GLY A 69 12.22 5.45 -11.62
CA GLY A 69 12.30 5.28 -13.08
C GLY A 69 13.56 5.84 -13.71
#